data_AF-A0A522CDQ0-F1
#
_entry.id   AF-A0A522CDQ0-F1
#
_cell.length_a   1.000
_cell.length_b   1.000
_cell.length_c   1.000
_cell.angle_alpha   90.00
_cell.angle_beta   90.00
_cell.angle_gamma   90.00
#
_symmetry.space_group_name_H-M   'P 1'
#
loop_
_entity.id
_entity.type
_entity.pdbx_description
1 polymer ?
#
loop_
_entity_poly.entity_id
_entity_poly.type
_entity_poly.pdbx_seq_one_letter_code
_entity_poly.pdbx_strand_id
1 'polypeptide(L)'
;MATVTQSAADKKKAYIRLSDLVLEAMYLAIEQKDVAIADILSRALEMSLTRNAGGRNFIERRDLSKDVEKAIEKLGVLKRQAKGK
;
A
#
# COMPACT_ATOMS: atom_id res chain seq x y z
N MET A 1 -29.57 26.73 24.76
CA MET A 1 -28.09 26.66 24.76
C MET A 1 -27.69 25.20 24.63
N ALA A 2 -27.24 24.78 23.44
CA ALA A 2 -26.76 23.42 23.21
C ALA A 2 -25.24 23.48 23.14
N THR A 3 -24.57 22.91 24.14
CA THR A 3 -23.12 22.77 24.18
C THR A 3 -22.70 21.69 23.19
N VAL A 4 -22.06 22.10 22.10
CA VAL A 4 -21.36 21.19 21.17
C VAL A 4 -20.19 20.57 21.93
N THR A 5 -20.38 19.34 22.40
CA THR A 5 -19.29 18.54 22.96
C THR A 5 -18.43 18.07 21.78
N GLN A 6 -17.40 18.84 21.48
CA GLN A 6 -16.40 18.49 20.49
C GLN A 6 -15.66 17.24 21.00
N SER A 7 -15.99 16.10 20.40
CA SER A 7 -15.37 14.80 20.68
C SER A 7 -13.87 14.90 20.49
N ALA A 8 -13.12 14.38 21.47
CA ALA A 8 -11.67 14.25 21.51
C ALA A 8 -11.13 13.26 20.45
N ALA A 9 -11.58 13.36 19.20
CA ALA A 9 -11.18 12.57 18.05
C ALA A 9 -9.97 13.17 17.30
N ASP A 10 -9.45 14.33 17.75
CA ASP A 10 -8.22 14.94 17.24
C ASP A 10 -6.97 14.45 17.98
N LYS A 11 -6.95 13.17 18.39
CA LYS A 11 -5.67 12.52 18.71
C LYS A 11 -4.92 12.36 17.41
N LYS A 12 -3.93 13.25 17.18
CA LYS A 12 -2.81 13.13 16.22
C LYS A 12 -2.87 11.79 15.48
N LYS A 13 -3.40 11.78 14.25
CA LYS A 13 -3.05 10.71 13.31
C LYS A 13 -1.53 10.77 13.24
N ALA A 14 -0.84 9.84 13.91
CA ALA A 14 0.54 9.50 13.53
C ALA A 14 0.49 9.41 12.00
N TYR A 15 1.38 10.11 11.29
CA TYR A 15 1.33 10.25 9.84
C TYR A 15 1.43 8.86 9.19
N ILE A 16 0.31 8.14 9.13
CA ILE A 16 0.18 6.86 8.46
C ILE A 16 0.30 7.21 6.98
N ARG A 17 1.34 6.69 6.34
CA ARG A 17 1.54 6.95 4.93
C ARG A 17 0.53 6.14 4.13
N LEU A 18 0.08 6.72 3.03
CA LEU A 18 -0.79 6.02 2.10
C LEU A 18 -0.15 4.70 1.63
N SER A 19 1.17 4.69 1.41
CA SER A 19 1.92 3.48 1.04
C SER A 19 1.78 2.35 2.03
N ASP A 20 1.77 2.66 3.33
CA ASP A 20 1.75 1.66 4.39
C ASP A 20 0.35 0.99 4.44
N LEU A 21 -0.71 1.78 4.28
CA LEU A 21 -2.07 1.26 4.18
C LEU A 21 -2.31 0.44 2.91
N VAL A 22 -1.73 0.87 1.79
CA VAL A 22 -1.84 0.12 0.52
C VAL A 22 -1.08 -1.21 0.63
N LEU A 23 0.07 -1.24 1.32
CA LEU A 23 0.83 -2.47 1.54
C LEU A 23 0.05 -3.46 2.42
N GLU A 24 -0.54 -3.01 3.52
CA GLU A 24 -1.39 -3.85 4.39
C GLU A 24 -2.60 -4.42 3.62
N ALA A 25 -3.28 -3.58 2.85
CA ALA A 25 -4.39 -4.02 2.00
C ALA A 25 -3.93 -5.05 0.95
N MET A 26 -2.74 -4.87 0.38
CA MET A 26 -2.18 -5.78 -0.61
C MET A 26 -1.86 -7.14 0.02
N TYR A 27 -1.33 -7.17 1.24
CA TYR A 27 -1.11 -8.40 1.99
C TYR A 27 -2.41 -9.17 2.21
N LEU A 28 -3.47 -8.49 2.65
CA LEU A 28 -4.79 -9.10 2.82
C LEU A 28 -5.33 -9.68 1.50
N ALA A 29 -5.23 -8.95 0.39
CA ALA A 29 -5.68 -9.43 -0.92
C ALA A 29 -4.90 -10.69 -1.37
N ILE A 30 -3.59 -10.73 -1.13
CA ILE A 30 -2.74 -11.91 -1.40
C ILE A 30 -3.16 -13.11 -0.53
N GLU A 31 -3.41 -12.90 0.77
CA GLU A 31 -3.87 -13.95 1.68
C GLU A 31 -5.23 -14.53 1.26
N GLN A 32 -6.14 -13.66 0.81
CA GLN A 32 -7.43 -14.04 0.24
C GLN A 32 -7.34 -14.64 -1.16
N LYS A 33 -6.14 -14.66 -1.75
CA LYS A 33 -5.86 -15.13 -3.12
C LYS A 33 -6.63 -14.35 -4.20
N ASP A 34 -7.01 -13.11 -3.92
CA ASP A 34 -7.65 -12.23 -4.89
C ASP A 34 -6.56 -11.57 -5.78
N VAL A 35 -6.31 -12.19 -6.92
CA VAL A 35 -5.28 -11.74 -7.86
C VAL A 35 -5.62 -10.39 -8.48
N ALA A 36 -6.90 -10.12 -8.76
CA ALA A 36 -7.31 -8.89 -9.43
C ALA A 36 -7.12 -7.69 -8.51
N ILE A 37 -7.56 -7.81 -7.26
CA ILE A 37 -7.39 -6.76 -6.25
C ILE A 37 -5.91 -6.58 -5.91
N ALA A 38 -5.15 -7.67 -5.75
CA ALA A 38 -3.73 -7.58 -5.46
C ALA A 38 -2.94 -6.90 -6.61
N ASP A 39 -3.31 -7.09 -7.88
CA ASP A 39 -2.69 -6.38 -9.02
C ASP A 39 -3.02 -4.89 -9.05
N ILE A 40 -4.25 -4.50 -8.69
CA ILE A 40 -4.63 -3.09 -8.60
C ILE A 40 -3.84 -2.42 -7.47
N LEU A 41 -3.74 -3.09 -6.32
CA LEU A 41 -3.03 -2.58 -5.14
C LEU A 41 -1.52 -2.47 -5.38
N SER A 42 -0.91 -3.39 -6.15
CA SER A 42 0.52 -3.27 -6.49
C SER A 42 0.81 -2.00 -7.30
N ARG A 43 -0.05 -1.66 -8.26
CA ARG A 43 0.08 -0.39 -9.03
C ARG A 43 -0.17 0.84 -8.16
N ALA A 44 -1.18 0.77 -7.28
CA ALA A 44 -1.45 1.83 -6.33
C ALA A 44 -0.27 2.06 -5.37
N LEU A 45 0.42 0.99 -4.96
CA LEU A 45 1.60 1.04 -4.10
C LEU A 45 2.74 1.79 -4.80
N GLU A 46 3.05 1.45 -6.04
CA GLU A 46 4.05 2.15 -6.86
C GLU A 46 3.73 3.65 -7.00
N MET A 47 2.48 4.00 -7.28
CA MET A 47 2.03 5.39 -7.36
C MET A 47 2.16 6.14 -6.02
N SER A 48 1.90 5.44 -4.91
CA SER A 48 1.99 6.02 -3.58
C SER A 48 3.44 6.29 -3.15
N LEU A 49 4.39 5.46 -3.60
CA LEU A 49 5.82 5.62 -3.36
C LEU A 49 6.41 6.77 -4.18
N THR A 50 5.86 7.05 -5.36
CA THR A 50 6.34 8.10 -6.28
C THR A 50 5.78 9.50 -5.99
N ARG A 51 4.85 9.64 -5.03
CA ARG A 51 4.04 10.86 -4.80
C ARG A 51 4.80 12.09 -4.27
N ASN A 52 6.08 11.97 -3.94
CA ASN A 52 6.97 13.08 -3.49
C ASN A 52 8.31 13.14 -4.24
N ALA A 53 8.47 12.39 -5.34
CA ALA A 53 9.66 12.45 -6.18
C ALA A 53 9.61 13.69 -7.08
N GLY A 54 9.99 14.84 -6.52
CA GLY A 54 10.03 16.12 -7.24
C GLY A 54 10.95 16.06 -8.47
N GLY A 55 10.36 16.30 -9.64
CA GLY A 55 11.05 16.77 -10.84
C GLY A 55 11.91 15.75 -11.59
N ARG A 56 11.40 15.34 -12.76
CA ARG A 56 12.05 14.77 -13.99
C ARG A 56 13.13 13.67 -13.90
N ASN A 57 13.84 13.47 -12.78
CA ASN A 57 14.94 12.51 -12.60
C ASN A 57 15.11 12.03 -11.14
N PHE A 58 14.16 12.26 -10.23
CA PHE A 58 14.27 11.74 -8.86
C PHE A 58 13.66 10.34 -8.77
N ILE A 59 14.50 9.31 -8.81
CA ILE A 59 14.13 7.97 -8.34
C ILE A 59 14.51 7.94 -6.88
N GLU A 60 13.52 7.87 -5.99
CA GLU A 60 13.79 7.65 -4.57
C GLU A 60 14.45 6.28 -4.43
N ARG A 61 15.78 6.24 -4.35
CA ARG A 61 16.57 5.05 -3.98
C ARG A 61 16.44 4.79 -2.49
N ARG A 62 15.21 4.75 -1.98
CA ARG A 62 14.97 3.91 -0.81
C ARG A 62 15.04 2.51 -1.36
N ASP A 63 16.04 1.74 -0.94
CA ASP A 63 15.94 0.28 -1.03
C ASP A 63 14.51 -0.07 -0.67
N LEU A 64 13.78 -0.72 -1.59
CA LEU A 64 12.39 -1.07 -1.33
C LEU A 64 12.39 -1.72 0.05
N SER A 65 11.54 -1.23 0.97
CA SER A 65 11.47 -1.87 2.28
C SER A 65 11.27 -3.36 2.03
N LYS A 66 12.00 -4.22 2.75
CA LYS A 66 11.97 -5.67 2.54
C LYS A 66 10.53 -6.22 2.50
N ASP A 67 9.62 -5.54 3.18
CA ASP A 67 8.18 -5.86 3.19
C ASP A 67 7.49 -5.63 1.84
N VAL A 68 7.88 -4.61 1.06
CA VAL A 68 7.36 -4.36 -0.28
C VAL A 68 7.89 -5.41 -1.26
N GLU A 69 9.19 -5.69 -1.23
CA GLU A 69 9.81 -6.72 -2.09
C GLU A 69 9.14 -8.08 -1.88
N LYS A 70 8.97 -8.48 -0.61
CA LYS A 70 8.30 -9.72 -0.23
C LYS A 70 6.85 -9.78 -0.72
N ALA A 71 6.13 -8.66 -0.67
CA ALA A 71 4.74 -8.62 -1.12
C ALA A 71 4.63 -8.73 -2.65
N ILE A 72 5.54 -8.10 -3.40
CA ILE A 72 5.64 -8.24 -4.86
C ILE A 72 6.00 -9.67 -5.25
N GLU A 73 6.97 -10.29 -4.56
CA GLU A 73 7.35 -11.68 -4.80
C GLU A 73 6.16 -12.64 -4.59
N LYS A 74 5.44 -12.49 -3.47
CA LYS A 74 4.24 -13.29 -3.16
C LYS A 74 3.16 -13.12 -4.24
N LEU A 75 2.92 -11.90 -4.70
CA LEU A 75 1.98 -11.65 -5.81
C LEU A 75 2.43 -12.35 -7.10
N GLY A 76 3.74 -12.36 -7.39
CA GLY A 76 4.31 -13.07 -8.53
C GLY A 76 4.08 -14.58 -8.46
N VAL A 77 4.26 -15.19 -7.28
CA VAL A 77 3.94 -16.61 -7.03
C VAL A 77 2.46 -16.87 -7.24
N LEU A 78 1.59 -16.03 -6.67
CA LEU A 78 0.14 -16.18 -6.76
C LEU A 78 -0.35 -16.09 -8.22
N LYS A 79 0.18 -15.14 -9.00
CA LYS A 79 -0.13 -15.01 -10.44
C LYS A 79 0.29 -16.25 -11.25
N ARG A 80 1.43 -16.86 -10.93
CA ARG A 80 1.88 -18.11 -11.57
C ARG A 80 0.95 -19.27 -11.23
N GLN A 81 0.52 -19.39 -9.97
CA GLN A 81 -0.45 -20.40 -9.54
C GLN A 81 -1.81 -20.23 -10.23
N ALA A 82 -2.26 -18.98 -10.43
CA ALA A 82 -3.51 -18.69 -11.11
C ALA A 82 -3.47 -18.97 -12.62
N LYS A 83 -2.31 -18.77 -13.28
CA LYS A 83 -2.11 -19.07 -14.71
C LYS A 83 -1.86 -20.55 -15.02
N GLY A 84 -1.47 -21.35 -14.02
CA GLY A 84 -1.21 -22.79 -14.16
C GLY A 84 -2.44 -23.68 -13.94
N LYS A 85 -3.62 -23.08 -13.77
CA LYS A 85 -4.93 -23.73 -13.79
C LYS A 85 -5.67 -23.37 -15.07
#